data_AF-A0A9D6F9N8-F1
#
_entry.id   AF-A0A9D6F9N8-F1
#
_cell.length_a   1.000
_cell.length_b   1.000
_cell.length_c   1.000
_cell.angle_alpha   90.00
_cell.angle_beta   90.00
_cell.angle_gamma   90.00
#
_symmetry.space_group_name_H-M   'P 1'
#
loop_
_entity.id
_entity.type
_entity.pdbx_description
1 polymer ?
#
loop_
_entity_poly.entity_id
_entity_poly.type
_entity_poly.pdbx_seq_one_letter_code
_entity_poly.pdbx_strand_id
1 'polypeptide(L)' 'YSPELNPDELLNQDVKTNAVGRMRPRDEQELIGNVLSNLRITQGHPQVVRRYFRERHVQYAAL' A
#
# COMPACT_ATOMS: atom_id res chain seq x y z
N TYR A 1 10.42 -17.03 4.77
CA TYR A 1 10.07 -15.68 4.32
C TYR A 1 8.57 -15.71 4.11
N SER A 2 7.79 -14.95 4.89
CA SER A 2 6.32 -15.05 4.93
C SER A 2 5.70 -13.79 4.32
N PRO A 3 5.35 -13.81 3.03
CA PRO A 3 4.83 -12.64 2.31
C PRO A 3 3.50 -12.13 2.88
N GLU A 4 2.66 -13.04 3.35
CA GLU A 4 1.33 -12.76 3.93
C GLU A 4 1.31 -11.97 5.27
N LEU A 5 2.48 -11.54 5.77
CA LEU A 5 2.63 -10.81 7.04
C LEU A 5 3.19 -9.39 6.88
N ASN A 6 3.40 -8.92 5.64
CA ASN A 6 4.00 -7.61 5.43
C ASN A 6 2.92 -6.53 5.22
N PRO A 7 2.82 -5.48 6.08
CA PRO A 7 1.98 -4.31 5.79
C PRO A 7 2.30 -3.66 4.43
N ASP A 8 3.49 -3.92 3.87
CA ASP A 8 3.85 -3.53 2.51
C ASP A 8 3.01 -4.25 1.44
N GLU A 9 2.49 -5.46 1.68
CA GLU A 9 1.59 -6.12 0.72
C GLU A 9 0.23 -5.43 0.64
N LEU A 10 -0.29 -4.97 1.78
CA LEU A 10 -1.52 -4.17 1.83
C LEU A 10 -1.33 -2.81 1.16
N LEU A 11 -0.19 -2.17 1.40
CA LEU A 11 0.20 -0.95 0.70
C LEU A 11 0.33 -1.20 -0.81
N ASN A 12 0.96 -2.30 -1.21
CA ASN A 12 1.12 -2.67 -2.61
C ASN A 12 -0.22 -2.95 -3.28
N GLN A 13 -1.15 -3.60 -2.59
CA GLN A 13 -2.50 -3.84 -3.11
C GLN A 13 -3.28 -2.52 -3.25
N ASP A 14 -3.19 -1.64 -2.26
CA ASP A 14 -3.81 -0.31 -2.30
C ASP A 14 -3.26 0.52 -3.47
N VAL A 15 -1.93 0.59 -3.61
CA VAL A 15 -1.26 1.27 -4.73
C VAL A 15 -1.64 0.65 -6.07
N LYS A 16 -1.66 -0.68 -6.19
CA LYS A 16 -2.09 -1.35 -7.43
C LYS A 16 -3.54 -1.05 -7.77
N THR A 17 -4.42 -0.97 -6.78
CA THR A 17 -5.87 -0.76 -6.99
C THR A 17 -6.19 0.71 -7.26
N ASN A 18 -5.60 1.63 -6.50
CA ASN A 18 -5.94 3.05 -6.49
C ASN A 18 -5.03 3.90 -7.37
N ALA A 19 -3.73 3.59 -7.46
CA ALA A 19 -2.77 4.34 -8.27
C ALA A 19 -2.62 3.79 -9.70
N VAL A 20 -2.71 2.46 -9.89
CA VAL A 20 -2.45 1.81 -11.19
C VAL A 20 -3.73 1.22 -11.83
N GLY A 21 -4.71 0.81 -11.02
CA GLY A 21 -5.93 0.15 -11.49
C GLY A 21 -6.94 1.07 -12.18
N ARG A 22 -6.85 2.39 -11.95
CA ARG A 22 -7.80 3.37 -12.52
C ARG A 22 -7.36 3.92 -13.87
N MET A 23 -6.06 3.94 -14.16
CA MET A 23 -5.51 4.43 -15.43
C MET A 23 -4.16 3.77 -15.67
N ARG A 24 -3.98 3.14 -16.84
CA ARG A 24 -2.69 2.56 -17.20
C ARG A 24 -1.71 3.70 -17.50
N PRO A 25 -0.60 3.84 -16.75
CA PRO A 25 0.41 4.83 -17.06
C PRO A 25 1.04 4.52 -18.42
N ARG A 26 1.34 5.58 -19.18
CA ARG A 26 1.91 5.53 -20.53
C ARG A 26 3.42 5.31 -20.50
N ASP A 27 4.07 5.74 -19.42
CA ASP A 27 5.51 5.61 -19.19
C ASP A 27 5.83 5.44 -17.69
N GLU A 28 7.11 5.19 -17.40
CA GLU A 28 7.61 4.97 -16.04
C GLU A 28 7.48 6.23 -15.16
N GLN A 29 7.59 7.43 -15.73
CA GLN A 29 7.50 8.67 -14.96
C GLN A 29 6.06 8.89 -14.47
N GLU A 30 5.07 8.62 -15.33
CA GLU A 30 3.65 8.67 -14.97
C GLU A 30 3.33 7.62 -13.88
N LEU A 31 3.88 6.41 -13.99
CA LEU A 31 3.73 5.39 -12.96
C LEU A 31 4.29 5.86 -11.61
N ILE A 32 5.51 6.38 -11.57
CA ILE A 32 6.14 6.90 -10.35
C ILE A 32 5.31 8.07 -9.78
N GLY A 33 4.88 9.00 -10.62
CA GLY A 33 4.04 10.13 -10.22
C GLY A 33 2.72 9.71 -9.58
N ASN A 34 2.05 8.72 -10.16
CA ASN A 34 0.81 8.16 -9.63
C ASN A 34 1.02 7.47 -8.28
N VAL A 35 2.09 6.69 -8.14
CA VAL A 35 2.46 6.02 -6.88
C VAL A 35 2.74 7.06 -5.79
N LEU A 36 3.59 8.06 -6.06
CA LEU A 36 3.93 9.11 -5.10
C LEU A 36 2.71 9.93 -4.67
N SER A 37 1.81 10.23 -5.62
CA SER A 37 0.57 10.94 -5.34
C SER A 37 -0.34 10.14 -4.40
N ASN A 38 -0.49 8.83 -4.65
CA ASN A 38 -1.28 7.94 -3.80
C ASN A 38 -0.68 7.83 -2.38
N LEU A 39 0.66 7.70 -2.27
CA LEU A 39 1.35 7.65 -0.98
C LEU A 39 1.19 8.96 -0.21
N ARG A 40 1.29 10.12 -0.87
CA ARG A 40 1.12 11.43 -0.23
C ARG A 40 -0.30 11.63 0.31
N ILE A 41 -1.32 11.22 -0.44
CA ILE A 41 -2.72 11.25 0.02
C ILE A 41 -2.88 10.31 1.23
N THR A 42 -2.40 9.08 1.11
CA THR A 42 -2.46 8.06 2.16
C THR A 42 -1.79 8.52 3.47
N GLN A 43 -0.62 9.17 3.39
CA GLN A 43 0.07 9.74 4.55
C GLN A 43 -0.75 10.84 5.25
N GLY A 44 -1.59 11.59 4.51
CA GLY A 44 -2.54 12.56 5.07
C GLY A 44 -3.75 11.93 5.77
N HIS A 45 -3.96 10.61 5.63
CA HIS A 45 -5.07 9.87 6.22
C HIS A 45 -4.55 8.85 7.26
N PRO A 46 -4.27 9.27 8.51
CA PRO A 46 -3.69 8.39 9.53
C PRO A 46 -4.55 7.17 9.87
N GLN A 47 -5.86 7.20 9.59
CA GLN A 47 -6.75 6.06 9.75
C GLN A 47 -6.46 4.94 8.74
N VAL A 48 -6.12 5.30 7.49
CA VAL A 48 -5.75 4.36 6.42
C VAL A 48 -4.39 3.74 6.72
N VAL A 49 -3.42 4.57 7.10
CA VAL A 49 -2.09 4.10 7.54
C VAL A 49 -2.23 3.12 8.70
N ARG A 50 -3.02 3.45 9.73
CA ARG A 50 -3.28 2.55 10.86
C ARG A 50 -3.96 1.25 10.46
N ARG A 51 -4.75 1.23 9.37
CA ARG A 51 -5.39 0.02 8.87
C ARG A 51 -4.38 -0.98 8.31
N TYR A 52 -3.33 -0.50 7.61
CA TYR A 52 -2.24 -1.36 7.14
C TYR A 52 -1.55 -2.12 8.28
N PHE A 53 -1.52 -1.54 9.48
CA PHE A 53 -0.94 -2.17 10.68
C PHE A 53 -1.96 -2.91 11.56
N ARG A 54 -3.24 -2.95 11.19
CA ARG A 54 -4.34 -3.54 12.00
C ARG A 54 -4.99 -4.76 11.35
N GLU A 55 -4.80 -5.00 10.06
CA GLU A 55 -5.27 -6.24 9.43
C GLU A 55 -4.49 -7.42 10.01
N ARG A 56 -5.24 -8.42 10.51
CA ARG A 56 -4.72 -9.49 11.36
C ARG A 56 -3.77 -10.38 10.57
N HIS A 57 -2.47 -10.30 10.88
CA HIS A 57 -1.66 -11.43 11.36
C HIS A 57 -0.33 -10.90 11.93
N VAL A 58 -0.38 -10.32 13.13
CA VAL A 58 0.81 -10.25 14.02
C VAL A 58 0.50 -11.16 15.21
N GLN A 59 0.41 -12.46 14.93
CA GLN A 59 0.08 -13.48 15.94
C GLN A 59 1.18 -14.56 16.07
N TYR A 60 2.43 -14.18 15.79
CA TYR A 60 3.59 -15.03 16.10
C TYR A 60 4.75 -14.25 16.76
N ALA A 61 4.63 -12.97 17.13
CA ALA A 61 5.63 -12.31 17.98
C ALA A 61 5.54 -12.72 19.47
N ALA A 62 4.90 -13.86 19.75
CA ALA A 62 4.70 -14.43 21.10
C ALA A 62 5.16 -15.90 21.19
N LEU A 63 6.06 -16.33 20.29
CA LEU A 63 6.79 -17.59 20.40
C LEU A 63 8.29 -17.35 20.29
#